data_AF-A0AAD8UWP3-F1
#
_entry.id   AF-A0AAD8UWP3-F1
#
_cell.length_a   1.000
_cell.length_b   1.000
_cell.length_c   1.000
_cell.angle_alpha   90.00
_cell.angle_beta   90.00
_cell.angle_gamma   90.00
#
_symmetry.space_group_name_H-M   'P 1'
#
loop_
_entity.id
_entity.type
_entity.pdbx_description
1 polymer ?
#
loop_
_entity_poly.entity_id
_entity_poly.type
_entity_poly.pdbx_seq_one_letter_code
_entity_poly.pdbx_strand_id
1 'polypeptide(L)'
;MEINAAERSLSDDTPQGSKAFSGYRWTYHDSLQEGPVRSRAESFSASVDWSSLLQYAAEKRNGSSCQLLPDIGLGYNHMVRIIQFDDGVRWVARLQMPPIGTSDVFESSDESEEAVGNYEYNTISLVRQKTSIPIPEVHAVEARRHCDVKAPFMLMDCLPGNVGMDLGMKVPLEYKQKFLRSLAEIHVQLATVQLPMIGTIVSRNKDGTYRQGPIPGLGGPFNTATEFFIAWAAKTTFGMTDEELRTASGEYADEIIPSVSSFPKSISNLASRLSTRDHGPFPLCHGDFGHNNIIVDDEYRVLGLIDWEASFAGPWEMFADFPLTLSMVPPAIDVPWNYNEQGDPVTDELQQQLADQKSYVAAVKDVENSRGTGNLLSDALKDLRRQQLVTAMRLYQRGKAGWYSKLIDQFA
;
A
#
# COMPACT_ATOMS: atom_id res chain seq x y z
N MET A 1 26.75 57.42 -32.73
CA MET A 1 26.01 57.29 -31.47
C MET A 1 24.71 56.59 -31.81
N GLU A 2 24.76 55.25 -32.00
CA GLU A 2 24.45 54.22 -30.99
C GLU A 2 22.93 54.18 -30.70
N ILE A 3 22.14 53.27 -31.29
CA ILE A 3 21.89 51.84 -30.93
C ILE A 3 21.34 51.68 -29.49
N ASN A 4 20.05 51.36 -29.31
CA ASN A 4 19.56 50.02 -28.89
C ASN A 4 18.06 49.99 -28.50
N ALA A 5 17.45 48.81 -28.71
CA ALA A 5 16.12 48.39 -28.26
C ALA A 5 16.15 47.78 -26.85
N ALA A 6 15.02 47.80 -26.10
CA ALA A 6 14.60 46.74 -25.16
C ALA A 6 13.22 47.03 -24.48
N GLU A 7 12.25 46.16 -24.81
CA GLU A 7 11.36 45.34 -23.95
C GLU A 7 10.87 45.70 -22.52
N ARG A 8 9.59 45.31 -22.31
CA ARG A 8 8.91 44.66 -21.15
C ARG A 8 8.49 45.47 -19.91
N SER A 9 7.19 45.46 -19.63
CA SER A 9 6.68 44.84 -18.39
C SER A 9 5.24 44.29 -18.58
N LEU A 10 5.11 42.96 -18.47
CA LEU A 10 3.86 42.27 -18.18
C LEU A 10 4.06 41.69 -16.78
N SER A 11 3.12 42.00 -15.90
CA SER A 11 3.06 41.59 -14.50
C SER A 11 2.92 40.07 -14.39
N ASP A 12 3.90 39.45 -13.76
CA ASP A 12 3.90 38.05 -13.34
C ASP A 12 3.54 38.02 -11.85
N ASP A 13 2.25 37.85 -11.55
CA ASP A 13 1.77 37.52 -10.20
C ASP A 13 1.73 35.99 -10.08
N THR A 14 2.90 35.38 -9.88
CA THR A 14 3.01 34.02 -9.32
C THR A 14 3.35 34.11 -7.84
N PRO A 15 2.62 33.44 -6.93
CA PRO A 15 2.95 33.45 -5.51
C PRO A 15 4.29 32.71 -5.29
N GLN A 16 5.33 33.48 -4.98
CA GLN A 16 6.56 32.97 -4.39
C GLN A 16 6.24 32.35 -3.03
N GLY A 17 6.32 31.03 -2.94
CA GLY A 17 6.17 30.31 -1.68
C GLY A 17 6.13 28.80 -1.82
N SER A 18 7.24 28.17 -2.16
CA SER A 18 7.50 26.75 -1.86
C SER A 18 8.97 26.43 -2.10
N LYS A 19 9.62 25.78 -1.14
CA LYS A 19 11.02 25.32 -1.24
C LYS A 19 11.23 24.51 -2.53
N ALA A 20 12.42 24.62 -3.10
CA ALA A 20 12.84 23.90 -4.29
C ALA A 20 12.82 22.39 -4.04
N PHE A 21 12.14 21.64 -4.89
CA PHE A 21 12.18 20.17 -4.90
C PHE A 21 13.65 19.71 -4.95
N SER A 22 14.09 19.03 -3.89
CA SER A 22 15.48 18.63 -3.70
C SER A 22 15.95 17.47 -4.60
N GLY A 23 15.07 16.96 -5.46
CA GLY A 23 15.31 15.84 -6.36
C GLY A 23 14.80 14.51 -5.81
N TYR A 24 14.85 13.49 -6.67
CA TYR A 24 14.52 12.11 -6.30
C TYR A 24 15.66 11.53 -5.46
N ARG A 25 15.33 10.84 -4.38
CA ARG A 25 16.27 10.19 -3.45
C ARG A 25 16.22 8.68 -3.59
N TRP A 26 16.02 8.19 -4.82
CA TRP A 26 15.86 6.77 -5.15
C TRP A 26 17.21 6.05 -5.10
N THR A 27 17.76 5.88 -3.90
CA THR A 27 19.09 5.28 -3.69
C THR A 27 19.01 3.77 -3.42
N TYR A 28 17.81 3.20 -3.30
CA TYR A 28 17.65 1.80 -2.87
C TYR A 28 18.32 0.83 -3.84
N HIS A 29 18.14 1.02 -5.15
CA HIS A 29 18.79 0.23 -6.19
C HIS A 29 20.32 0.17 -6.02
N ASP A 30 20.96 1.32 -5.84
CA ASP A 30 22.42 1.42 -5.72
C ASP A 30 22.95 0.90 -4.37
N SER A 31 22.09 0.88 -3.35
CA SER A 31 22.41 0.36 -2.01
C SER A 31 22.33 -1.16 -1.89
N LEU A 32 21.81 -1.85 -2.91
CA LEU A 32 21.63 -3.30 -2.87
C LEU A 32 22.97 -4.04 -2.73
N GLN A 33 23.02 -4.89 -1.71
CA GLN A 33 24.12 -5.83 -1.52
C GLN A 33 24.05 -6.95 -2.56
N GLU A 34 25.19 -7.63 -2.79
CA GLU A 34 25.20 -8.84 -3.61
C GLU A 34 24.21 -9.87 -3.05
N GLY A 35 23.40 -10.43 -3.95
CA GLY A 35 22.37 -11.40 -3.58
C GLY A 35 21.22 -11.46 -4.58
N PRO A 36 20.21 -12.31 -4.30
CA PRO A 36 19.14 -12.62 -5.25
C PRO A 36 18.35 -11.39 -5.72
N VAL A 37 18.15 -10.40 -4.85
CA VAL A 37 17.42 -9.16 -5.17
C VAL A 37 18.18 -8.31 -6.18
N ARG A 38 19.48 -8.11 -5.95
CA ARG A 38 20.34 -7.36 -6.87
C ARG A 38 20.46 -8.06 -8.22
N SER A 39 20.76 -9.36 -8.21
CA SER A 39 20.87 -10.14 -9.45
C SER A 39 19.58 -10.14 -10.26
N ARG A 40 18.41 -10.19 -9.58
CA ARG A 40 17.10 -10.05 -10.23
C ARG A 40 16.93 -8.68 -10.89
N ALA A 41 17.23 -7.60 -10.18
CA ALA A 41 17.07 -6.24 -10.71
C ALA A 41 18.00 -5.98 -11.90
N GLU A 42 19.28 -6.37 -11.81
CA GLU A 42 20.26 -6.21 -12.89
C GLU A 42 19.87 -7.04 -14.12
N SER A 43 19.49 -8.30 -13.92
CA SER A 43 19.08 -9.20 -15.00
C SER A 43 17.80 -8.72 -15.69
N PHE A 44 16.83 -8.25 -14.91
CA PHE A 44 15.61 -7.64 -15.43
C PHE A 44 15.91 -6.35 -16.22
N SER A 45 16.76 -5.47 -15.70
CA SER A 45 17.13 -4.24 -16.41
C SER A 45 17.80 -4.52 -17.75
N ALA A 46 18.55 -5.62 -17.86
CA ALA A 46 19.20 -6.05 -19.09
C ALA A 46 18.23 -6.72 -20.08
N SER A 47 17.13 -7.32 -19.61
CA SER A 47 16.15 -7.99 -20.46
C SER A 47 15.14 -7.03 -21.10
N VAL A 48 14.88 -5.88 -20.48
CA VAL A 48 13.90 -4.88 -20.95
C VAL A 48 14.38 -4.19 -22.23
N ASP A 49 13.48 -4.05 -23.20
CA ASP A 49 13.72 -3.26 -24.41
C ASP A 49 13.34 -1.78 -24.19
N TRP A 50 14.32 -1.00 -23.70
CA TRP A 50 14.13 0.41 -23.36
C TRP A 50 13.80 1.29 -24.56
N SER A 51 14.29 0.95 -25.75
CA SER A 51 13.98 1.68 -26.99
C SER A 51 12.51 1.52 -27.35
N SER A 52 11.99 0.30 -27.25
CA SER A 52 10.57 0.00 -27.48
C SER A 52 9.68 0.69 -26.45
N LEU A 53 10.12 0.78 -25.19
CA LEU A 53 9.39 1.52 -24.15
C LEU A 53 9.29 3.02 -24.47
N LEU A 54 10.40 3.64 -24.89
CA LEU A 54 10.43 5.06 -25.26
C LEU A 54 9.59 5.33 -26.51
N GLN A 55 9.64 4.45 -27.51
CA GLN A 55 8.76 4.56 -28.68
C GLN A 55 7.29 4.48 -28.26
N TYR A 56 6.91 3.51 -27.44
CA TYR A 56 5.56 3.36 -26.93
C TYR A 56 5.10 4.62 -26.16
N ALA A 57 5.94 5.14 -25.28
CA ALA A 57 5.64 6.36 -24.51
C ALA A 57 5.46 7.59 -25.42
N ALA A 58 6.33 7.75 -26.43
CA ALA A 58 6.21 8.82 -27.42
C ALA A 58 4.90 8.71 -28.20
N GLU A 59 4.52 7.52 -28.65
CA GLU A 59 3.24 7.28 -29.35
C GLU A 59 2.03 7.64 -28.48
N LYS A 60 2.04 7.26 -27.20
CA LYS A 60 0.99 7.64 -26.23
C LYS A 60 0.94 9.13 -25.94
N ARG A 61 2.00 9.87 -26.27
CA ARG A 61 2.11 11.31 -26.08
C ARG A 61 2.23 12.07 -27.40
N ASN A 62 1.42 11.68 -28.39
CA ASN A 62 1.30 12.37 -29.68
C ASN A 62 2.62 12.51 -30.46
N GLY A 63 3.52 11.53 -30.33
CA GLY A 63 4.83 11.52 -31.01
C GLY A 63 5.88 12.43 -30.39
N SER A 64 5.68 12.94 -29.17
CA SER A 64 6.70 13.70 -28.45
C SER A 64 7.91 12.83 -28.17
N SER A 65 9.10 13.24 -28.63
CA SER A 65 10.34 12.55 -28.27
C SER A 65 10.55 12.55 -26.75
N CYS A 66 11.24 11.52 -26.28
CA CYS A 66 11.53 11.34 -24.87
C CYS A 66 12.82 10.55 -24.65
N GLN A 67 13.33 10.64 -23.42
CA GLN A 67 14.52 9.96 -22.96
C GLN A 67 14.31 9.40 -21.55
N LEU A 68 15.08 8.37 -21.19
CA LEU A 68 15.15 7.89 -19.82
C LEU A 68 16.12 8.74 -19.01
N LEU A 69 15.71 9.10 -17.79
CA LEU A 69 16.61 9.67 -16.79
C LEU A 69 17.41 8.57 -16.07
N PRO A 70 18.56 8.92 -15.47
CA PRO A 70 19.41 7.96 -14.77
C PRO A 70 18.75 7.39 -13.50
N ASP A 71 17.80 8.09 -12.89
CA ASP A 71 17.14 7.66 -11.66
C ASP A 71 16.44 6.30 -11.84
N ILE A 72 16.66 5.40 -10.86
CA ILE A 72 16.03 4.08 -10.80
C ILE A 72 15.36 3.93 -9.44
N GLY A 73 14.03 3.94 -9.46
CA GLY A 73 13.23 3.51 -8.32
C GLY A 73 13.12 1.99 -8.32
N LEU A 74 13.14 1.39 -7.13
CA LEU A 74 13.03 -0.06 -7.02
C LEU A 74 12.16 -0.42 -5.81
N GLY A 75 11.09 -1.16 -6.07
CA GLY A 75 10.28 -1.83 -5.06
C GLY A 75 10.55 -3.34 -5.04
N TYR A 76 9.79 -4.08 -4.25
CA TYR A 76 9.96 -5.54 -4.17
C TYR A 76 9.59 -6.24 -5.50
N ASN A 77 8.51 -5.79 -6.14
CA ASN A 77 7.99 -6.39 -7.38
C ASN A 77 8.26 -5.55 -8.64
N HIS A 78 8.63 -4.27 -8.49
CA HIS A 78 8.62 -3.31 -9.58
C HIS A 78 9.93 -2.53 -9.69
N MET A 79 10.37 -2.31 -10.93
CA MET A 79 11.39 -1.32 -11.27
C MET A 79 10.71 -0.08 -11.83
N VAL A 80 11.14 1.10 -11.41
CA VAL A 80 10.56 2.39 -11.79
C VAL A 80 11.62 3.23 -12.50
N ARG A 81 11.30 3.72 -13.70
CA ARG A 81 12.17 4.61 -14.48
C ARG A 81 11.43 5.88 -14.85
N ILE A 82 12.15 7.01 -14.84
CA ILE A 82 11.58 8.29 -15.26
C ILE A 82 11.82 8.48 -16.76
N ILE A 83 10.74 8.76 -17.49
CA ILE A 83 10.74 9.18 -18.88
C ILE A 83 10.55 10.70 -18.89
N GLN A 84 11.49 11.43 -19.47
CA GLN A 84 11.38 12.88 -19.67
C GLN A 84 11.14 13.18 -21.14
N PHE A 85 10.08 13.94 -21.41
CA PHE A 85 9.72 14.43 -22.75
C PHE A 85 10.39 15.77 -23.05
N ASP A 86 10.47 16.13 -24.32
CA ASP A 86 11.11 17.37 -24.82
C ASP A 86 10.52 18.66 -24.23
N ASP A 87 9.24 18.64 -23.86
CA ASP A 87 8.56 19.78 -23.21
C ASP A 87 8.72 19.82 -21.70
N GLY A 88 9.58 18.96 -21.14
CA GLY A 88 9.89 18.90 -19.72
C GLY A 88 8.90 18.10 -18.88
N VAL A 89 7.78 17.63 -19.44
CA VAL A 89 6.87 16.73 -18.74
C VAL A 89 7.59 15.41 -18.44
N ARG A 90 7.29 14.83 -17.28
CA ARG A 90 7.85 13.55 -16.84
C ARG A 90 6.75 12.54 -16.57
N TRP A 91 6.93 11.34 -17.08
CA TRP A 91 6.18 10.15 -16.70
C TRP A 91 7.10 9.18 -15.97
N VAL A 92 6.52 8.30 -15.17
CA VAL A 92 7.22 7.11 -14.68
C VAL A 92 6.71 5.88 -15.43
N ALA A 93 7.64 5.02 -15.82
CA ALA A 93 7.36 3.66 -16.22
C ALA A 93 7.57 2.75 -15.01
N ARG A 94 6.50 2.14 -14.51
CA ARG A 94 6.52 1.12 -13.44
C ARG A 94 6.43 -0.24 -14.12
N LEU A 95 7.55 -0.98 -14.16
CA LEU A 95 7.67 -2.27 -14.83
C LEU A 95 7.68 -3.41 -13.81
N GLN A 96 6.93 -4.47 -14.08
CA GLN A 96 6.84 -5.63 -13.21
C GLN A 96 8.04 -6.57 -13.43
N MET A 97 8.80 -6.83 -12.36
CA MET A 97 9.94 -7.74 -12.37
C MET A 97 9.47 -9.20 -12.21
N PRO A 98 10.10 -10.18 -12.88
CA PRO A 98 9.78 -11.60 -12.71
C PRO A 98 10.02 -12.05 -11.26
N PRO A 99 9.27 -13.00 -10.69
CA PRO A 99 9.45 -13.45 -9.29
C PRO A 99 10.88 -13.92 -8.96
N ILE A 100 11.31 -13.79 -7.70
CA ILE A 100 12.60 -14.35 -7.25
C ILE A 100 12.53 -15.87 -7.28
N GLY A 101 13.52 -16.52 -7.91
CA GLY A 101 13.69 -17.98 -7.86
C GLY A 101 12.93 -18.78 -8.91
N THR A 102 12.19 -18.12 -9.82
CA THR A 102 11.59 -18.81 -10.97
C THR A 102 12.54 -18.71 -12.17
N SER A 103 13.22 -19.80 -12.50
CA SER A 103 13.78 -20.00 -13.84
C SER A 103 12.62 -20.25 -14.80
N ASP A 104 12.20 -19.26 -15.58
CA ASP A 104 11.39 -19.31 -16.83
C ASP A 104 10.25 -20.35 -17.00
N VAL A 105 9.78 -21.01 -15.95
CA VAL A 105 8.80 -22.12 -16.03
C VAL A 105 7.71 -21.93 -14.99
N PHE A 106 7.07 -20.76 -15.04
CA PHE A 106 5.65 -20.71 -14.73
C PHE A 106 4.96 -20.32 -16.02
N GLU A 107 4.43 -21.32 -16.73
CA GLU A 107 3.27 -21.15 -17.60
C GLU A 107 2.11 -20.69 -16.71
N SER A 108 2.11 -19.42 -16.32
CA SER A 108 0.89 -18.76 -15.88
C SER A 108 0.03 -18.63 -17.12
N SER A 109 -1.06 -19.40 -17.18
CA SER A 109 -2.06 -19.33 -18.25
C SER A 109 -2.36 -17.86 -18.59
N ASP A 110 -2.42 -17.52 -19.88
CA ASP A 110 -2.66 -16.15 -20.40
C ASP A 110 -3.79 -15.40 -19.66
N GLU A 111 -4.80 -16.11 -19.16
CA GLU A 111 -5.91 -15.55 -18.38
C GLU A 111 -5.50 -14.88 -17.05
N SER A 112 -4.33 -15.21 -16.50
CA SER A 112 -3.85 -14.69 -15.20
C SER A 112 -2.97 -13.44 -15.33
N GLU A 113 -2.26 -13.25 -16.45
CA GLU A 113 -1.40 -12.08 -16.69
C GLU A 113 -2.24 -10.86 -17.07
N GLU A 114 -3.25 -11.04 -17.93
CA GLU A 114 -4.19 -9.98 -18.28
C GLU A 114 -5.02 -9.55 -17.06
N ALA A 115 -5.29 -10.45 -16.12
CA ALA A 115 -6.07 -10.15 -14.92
C ALA A 115 -5.32 -9.24 -13.92
N VAL A 116 -4.04 -9.53 -13.62
CA VAL A 116 -3.28 -8.84 -12.57
C VAL A 116 -3.03 -7.36 -12.90
N GLY A 117 -2.62 -7.04 -14.13
CA GLY A 117 -2.44 -5.65 -14.58
C GLY A 117 -3.76 -4.87 -14.65
N ASN A 118 -4.87 -5.56 -14.89
CA ASN A 118 -6.19 -4.94 -14.95
C ASN A 118 -6.73 -4.57 -13.56
N TYR A 119 -6.46 -5.35 -12.49
CA TYR A 119 -7.00 -5.04 -11.16
C TYR A 119 -6.50 -3.69 -10.62
N GLU A 120 -5.20 -3.46 -10.68
CA GLU A 120 -4.60 -2.21 -10.18
C GLU A 120 -5.13 -0.99 -10.93
N TYR A 121 -5.13 -1.04 -12.27
CA TYR A 121 -5.67 0.04 -13.11
C TYR A 121 -7.16 0.32 -12.84
N ASN A 122 -7.97 -0.73 -12.69
CA ASN A 122 -9.39 -0.59 -12.39
C ASN A 122 -9.61 0.02 -11.00
N THR A 123 -8.81 -0.36 -10.00
CA THR A 123 -8.86 0.26 -8.67
C THR A 123 -8.47 1.73 -8.74
N ILE A 124 -7.36 2.08 -9.39
CA ILE A 124 -6.93 3.48 -9.56
C ILE A 124 -8.06 4.29 -10.21
N SER A 125 -8.67 3.74 -11.27
CA SER A 125 -9.80 4.37 -11.95
C SER A 125 -11.00 4.58 -11.03
N LEU A 126 -11.35 3.60 -10.21
CA LEU A 126 -12.44 3.69 -9.24
C LEU A 126 -12.18 4.79 -8.20
N VAL A 127 -10.97 4.83 -7.63
CA VAL A 127 -10.63 5.81 -6.58
C VAL A 127 -10.60 7.22 -7.15
N ARG A 128 -10.02 7.42 -8.34
CA ARG A 128 -10.04 8.71 -9.04
C ARG A 128 -11.47 9.16 -9.39
N GLN A 129 -12.37 8.23 -9.70
CA GLN A 129 -13.78 8.55 -9.98
C GLN A 129 -14.54 8.96 -8.71
N LYS A 130 -14.24 8.35 -7.56
CA LYS A 130 -15.05 8.46 -6.34
C LYS A 130 -14.50 9.41 -5.30
N THR A 131 -13.24 9.82 -5.40
CA THR A 131 -12.55 10.58 -4.35
C THR A 131 -11.75 11.73 -4.95
N SER A 132 -11.29 12.64 -4.07
CA SER A 132 -10.29 13.65 -4.41
C SER A 132 -8.91 13.26 -3.86
N ILE A 133 -8.66 11.97 -3.63
CA ILE A 133 -7.34 11.49 -3.19
C ILE A 133 -6.35 11.75 -4.32
N PRO A 134 -5.18 12.35 -4.04
CA PRO A 134 -4.17 12.53 -5.07
C PRO A 134 -3.61 11.16 -5.45
N ILE A 135 -3.76 10.80 -6.72
CA ILE A 135 -3.25 9.55 -7.31
C ILE A 135 -2.69 9.91 -8.69
N PRO A 136 -1.49 9.45 -9.08
CA PRO A 136 -0.94 9.66 -10.42
C PRO A 136 -1.95 9.28 -11.52
N GLU A 137 -2.04 10.09 -12.56
CA GLU A 137 -2.81 9.70 -13.75
C GLU A 137 -2.08 8.56 -14.48
N VAL A 138 -2.85 7.58 -14.94
CA VAL A 138 -2.33 6.46 -15.73
C VAL A 138 -2.55 6.77 -17.20
N HIS A 139 -1.45 6.89 -17.94
CA HIS A 139 -1.43 7.22 -19.37
C HIS A 139 -1.55 5.97 -20.25
N ALA A 140 -0.98 4.85 -19.80
CA ALA A 140 -1.08 3.57 -20.50
C ALA A 140 -0.76 2.39 -19.59
N VAL A 141 -1.29 1.22 -19.96
CA VAL A 141 -1.02 -0.07 -19.33
C VAL A 141 -0.72 -1.10 -20.42
N GLU A 142 0.30 -1.91 -20.21
CA GLU A 142 0.58 -3.12 -20.97
C GLU A 142 0.76 -4.27 -19.98
N ALA A 143 -0.19 -5.21 -19.97
CA ALA A 143 -0.20 -6.31 -19.01
C ALA A 143 0.58 -7.54 -19.52
N ARG A 144 0.83 -7.64 -20.84
CA ARG A 144 1.44 -8.83 -21.44
C ARG A 144 2.95 -8.82 -21.23
N ARG A 145 3.50 -9.95 -20.80
CA ARG A 145 4.96 -10.14 -20.70
C ARG A 145 5.64 -10.17 -22.07
N HIS A 146 4.99 -10.80 -23.05
CA HIS A 146 5.49 -10.99 -24.42
C HIS A 146 5.22 -9.78 -25.33
N CYS A 147 5.27 -8.56 -24.79
CA CYS A 147 5.21 -7.33 -25.57
C CYS A 147 6.61 -6.92 -26.06
N ASP A 148 6.70 -5.93 -26.96
CA ASP A 148 7.98 -5.47 -27.51
C ASP A 148 8.96 -4.96 -26.42
N VAL A 149 8.42 -4.43 -25.32
CA VAL A 149 9.18 -3.97 -24.14
C VAL A 149 9.75 -5.13 -23.31
N LYS A 150 9.25 -6.36 -23.50
CA LYS A 150 9.62 -7.59 -22.78
C LYS A 150 9.33 -7.56 -21.27
N ALA A 151 8.40 -6.72 -20.85
CA ALA A 151 7.93 -6.66 -19.48
C ALA A 151 6.53 -6.02 -19.42
N PRO A 152 5.65 -6.44 -18.51
CA PRO A 152 4.43 -5.69 -18.19
C PRO A 152 4.79 -4.35 -17.55
N PHE A 153 4.06 -3.29 -17.91
CA PHE A 153 4.32 -1.95 -17.37
C PHE A 153 3.07 -1.06 -17.32
N MET A 154 3.18 -0.03 -16.50
CA MET A 154 2.25 1.09 -16.44
C MET A 154 3.01 2.41 -16.61
N LEU A 155 2.52 3.27 -17.51
CA LEU A 155 2.98 4.65 -17.66
C LEU A 155 2.05 5.56 -16.87
N MET A 156 2.61 6.36 -15.96
CA MET A 156 1.82 7.25 -15.10
C MET A 156 2.54 8.58 -14.84
N ASP A 157 1.85 9.57 -14.27
CA ASP A 157 2.45 10.84 -13.87
C ASP A 157 3.69 10.63 -12.98
N CYS A 158 4.73 11.42 -13.23
CA CYS A 158 5.90 11.48 -12.36
C CYS A 158 5.71 12.58 -11.30
N LEU A 159 5.42 12.19 -10.06
CA LEU A 159 5.28 13.14 -8.96
C LEU A 159 6.67 13.56 -8.43
N PRO A 160 6.95 14.86 -8.24
CA PRO A 160 8.23 15.36 -7.74
C PRO A 160 8.33 15.18 -6.22
N GLY A 161 8.47 13.94 -5.77
CA GLY A 161 8.55 13.59 -4.36
C GLY A 161 9.17 12.22 -4.13
N ASN A 162 9.18 11.83 -2.86
CA ASN A 162 9.83 10.62 -2.38
C ASN A 162 8.88 9.83 -1.46
N VAL A 163 9.02 8.51 -1.42
CA VAL A 163 8.27 7.67 -0.49
C VAL A 163 9.07 7.45 0.80
N GLY A 164 8.42 6.88 1.82
CA GLY A 164 9.07 6.64 3.11
C GLY A 164 10.36 5.84 3.02
N MET A 165 10.48 4.89 2.09
CA MET A 165 11.70 4.08 1.92
C MET A 165 12.91 4.94 1.55
N ASP A 166 12.71 5.94 0.68
CA ASP A 166 13.73 6.90 0.26
C ASP A 166 14.11 7.89 1.38
N LEU A 167 13.24 8.00 2.40
CA LEU A 167 13.34 8.95 3.51
C LEU A 167 13.66 8.28 4.86
N GLY A 168 14.13 7.03 4.84
CA GLY A 168 14.55 6.29 6.04
C GLY A 168 13.39 5.81 6.92
N MET A 169 12.18 5.70 6.35
CA MET A 169 10.95 5.21 6.99
C MET A 169 10.51 5.98 8.25
N LYS A 170 11.01 7.21 8.43
CA LYS A 170 10.68 8.08 9.55
C LYS A 170 10.03 9.37 9.05
N VAL A 171 9.02 9.82 9.79
CA VAL A 171 8.41 11.13 9.58
C VAL A 171 8.99 12.10 10.62
N PRO A 172 9.68 13.19 10.21
CA PRO A 172 10.20 14.19 11.12
C PRO A 172 9.13 14.75 12.04
N LEU A 173 9.50 15.03 13.29
CA LEU A 173 8.56 15.42 14.33
C LEU A 173 7.79 16.70 13.95
N GLU A 174 8.45 17.67 13.30
CA GLU A 174 7.81 18.91 12.86
C GLU A 174 6.67 18.71 11.84
N TYR A 175 6.71 17.63 11.05
CA TYR A 175 5.72 17.35 10.01
C TYR A 175 4.73 16.26 10.40
N LYS A 176 5.02 15.48 11.45
CA LYS A 176 4.27 14.28 11.83
C LYS A 176 2.77 14.52 11.97
N GLN A 177 2.35 15.53 12.71
CA GLN A 177 0.92 15.81 12.91
C GLN A 177 0.20 16.18 11.61
N LYS A 178 0.83 16.99 10.77
CA LYS A 178 0.28 17.37 9.45
C LYS A 178 0.18 16.16 8.53
N PHE A 179 1.22 15.33 8.49
CA PHE A 179 1.25 14.11 7.69
C PHE A 179 0.17 13.11 8.14
N LEU A 180 0.06 12.85 9.45
CA LEU A 180 -0.97 11.97 10.00
C LEU A 180 -2.39 12.48 9.72
N ARG A 181 -2.60 13.81 9.76
CA ARG A 181 -3.87 14.41 9.35
C ARG A 181 -4.18 14.15 7.87
N SER A 182 -3.20 14.32 6.97
CA SER A 182 -3.40 13.99 5.55
C SER A 182 -3.68 12.50 5.33
N LEU A 183 -3.05 11.60 6.08
CA LEU A 183 -3.41 10.18 6.05
C LEU A 183 -4.84 9.93 6.53
N ALA A 184 -5.31 10.65 7.57
CA ALA A 184 -6.70 10.55 8.02
C ALA A 184 -7.68 11.05 6.94
N GLU A 185 -7.35 12.14 6.23
CA GLU A 185 -8.15 12.65 5.10
C GLU A 185 -8.27 11.65 3.95
N ILE A 186 -7.21 10.91 3.65
CA ILE A 186 -7.22 9.84 2.65
C ILE A 186 -8.05 8.65 3.15
N HIS A 187 -7.82 8.22 4.39
CA HIS A 187 -8.49 7.06 4.97
C HIS A 187 -10.02 7.26 5.05
N VAL A 188 -10.47 8.44 5.47
CA VAL A 188 -11.90 8.79 5.49
C VAL A 188 -12.49 8.81 4.08
N GLN A 189 -11.76 9.29 3.07
CA GLN A 189 -12.24 9.25 1.69
C GLN A 189 -12.37 7.81 1.16
N LEU A 190 -11.40 6.93 1.45
CA LEU A 190 -11.50 5.52 1.07
C LEU A 190 -12.68 4.82 1.74
N ALA A 191 -13.04 5.22 2.96
CA ALA A 191 -14.20 4.68 3.67
C ALA A 191 -15.53 4.93 2.94
N THR A 192 -15.58 5.94 2.06
CA THR A 192 -16.74 6.27 1.22
C THR A 192 -16.79 5.46 -0.08
N VAL A 193 -15.68 4.83 -0.47
CA VAL A 193 -15.61 3.94 -1.64
C VAL A 193 -16.10 2.55 -1.23
N GLN A 194 -17.41 2.36 -1.26
CA GLN A 194 -18.06 1.15 -0.76
C GLN A 194 -18.59 0.28 -1.90
N LEU A 195 -18.36 -1.03 -1.78
CA LEU A 195 -18.66 -2.04 -2.79
C LEU A 195 -19.56 -3.15 -2.21
N PRO A 196 -20.41 -3.80 -3.04
CA PRO A 196 -21.42 -4.75 -2.54
C PRO A 196 -20.87 -6.11 -2.09
N MET A 197 -19.64 -6.46 -2.48
CA MET A 197 -19.00 -7.75 -2.20
C MET A 197 -17.53 -7.51 -1.87
N ILE A 198 -16.96 -8.40 -1.05
CA ILE A 198 -15.54 -8.42 -0.70
C ILE A 198 -14.76 -9.08 -1.85
N GLY A 199 -13.78 -8.39 -2.42
CA GLY A 199 -13.10 -8.85 -3.63
C GLY A 199 -12.22 -7.81 -4.31
N THR A 200 -11.45 -8.23 -5.31
CA THR A 200 -10.66 -7.35 -6.19
C THR A 200 -11.54 -6.68 -7.24
N ILE A 201 -11.06 -5.58 -7.84
CA ILE A 201 -11.80 -4.84 -8.87
C ILE A 201 -11.40 -5.33 -10.26
N VAL A 202 -12.18 -6.26 -10.83
CA VAL A 202 -11.82 -6.99 -12.06
C VAL A 202 -11.96 -6.17 -13.33
N SER A 203 -13.04 -5.40 -13.42
CA SER A 203 -13.37 -4.66 -14.64
C SER A 203 -14.37 -3.57 -14.34
N ARG A 204 -14.35 -2.52 -15.16
CA ARG A 204 -15.39 -1.50 -15.19
C ARG A 204 -16.48 -1.89 -16.20
N ASN A 205 -17.73 -1.86 -15.77
CA ASN A 205 -18.90 -2.08 -16.61
C ASN A 205 -19.21 -0.82 -17.46
N LYS A 206 -19.98 -1.00 -18.54
CA LYS A 206 -20.37 0.10 -19.44
C LYS A 206 -21.20 1.20 -18.75
N ASP A 207 -21.93 0.84 -17.70
CA ASP A 207 -22.72 1.76 -16.88
C ASP A 207 -21.86 2.52 -15.83
N GLY A 208 -20.55 2.27 -15.80
CA GLY A 208 -19.62 2.89 -14.87
C GLY A 208 -19.55 2.21 -13.49
N THR A 209 -20.29 1.13 -13.27
CA THR A 209 -20.12 0.27 -12.08
C THR A 209 -18.89 -0.63 -12.24
N TYR A 210 -18.50 -1.31 -11.17
CA TYR A 210 -17.33 -2.20 -11.16
C TYR A 210 -17.73 -3.62 -10.81
N ARG A 211 -17.10 -4.59 -11.45
CA ARG A 211 -17.27 -6.01 -11.17
C ARG A 211 -16.22 -6.47 -10.18
N GLN A 212 -16.62 -7.01 -9.03
CA GLN A 212 -15.68 -7.62 -8.10
C GLN A 212 -15.41 -9.10 -8.41
N GLY A 213 -14.21 -9.54 -8.08
CA GLY A 213 -13.71 -10.89 -8.30
C GLY A 213 -12.94 -11.45 -7.11
N PRO A 214 -12.34 -12.63 -7.27
CA PRO A 214 -11.59 -13.28 -6.20
C PRO A 214 -10.35 -12.47 -5.79
N ILE A 215 -10.01 -12.56 -4.51
CA ILE A 215 -8.73 -12.08 -3.97
C ILE A 215 -7.67 -13.16 -4.26
N PRO A 216 -6.55 -12.84 -4.92
CA PRO A 216 -5.47 -13.79 -5.19
C PRO A 216 -5.03 -14.56 -3.95
N GLY A 217 -4.89 -15.88 -4.06
CA GLY A 217 -4.56 -16.77 -2.94
C GLY A 217 -5.71 -17.03 -1.95
N LEU A 218 -6.72 -16.16 -1.87
CA LEU A 218 -7.81 -16.27 -0.89
C LEU A 218 -9.15 -16.76 -1.48
N GLY A 219 -9.50 -16.36 -2.71
CA GLY A 219 -10.77 -16.69 -3.37
C GLY A 219 -11.83 -15.59 -3.24
N GLY A 220 -13.11 -15.95 -3.44
CA GLY A 220 -14.22 -14.99 -3.49
C GLY A 220 -14.70 -14.72 -4.93
N PRO A 221 -15.40 -13.59 -5.18
CA PRO A 221 -15.76 -12.56 -4.22
C PRO A 221 -16.73 -13.10 -3.15
N PHE A 222 -16.74 -12.50 -1.96
CA PHE A 222 -17.58 -12.93 -0.84
C PHE A 222 -18.74 -11.96 -0.61
N ASN A 223 -19.91 -12.49 -0.26
CA ASN A 223 -21.08 -11.66 0.05
C ASN A 223 -21.07 -11.19 1.50
N THR A 224 -20.37 -11.92 2.38
CA THR A 224 -20.29 -11.59 3.81
C THR A 224 -18.88 -11.56 4.34
N ALA A 225 -18.66 -10.77 5.40
CA ALA A 225 -17.40 -10.76 6.14
C ALA A 225 -17.13 -12.13 6.80
N THR A 226 -18.19 -12.82 7.24
CA THR A 226 -18.12 -14.19 7.77
C THR A 226 -17.48 -15.15 6.77
N GLU A 227 -17.94 -15.15 5.52
CA GLU A 227 -17.34 -15.97 4.45
C GLU A 227 -15.87 -15.63 4.24
N PHE A 228 -15.51 -14.34 4.25
CA PHE A 228 -14.13 -13.88 4.14
C PHE A 228 -13.25 -14.41 5.29
N PHE A 229 -13.69 -14.30 6.54
CA PHE A 229 -12.91 -14.77 7.69
C PHE A 229 -12.75 -16.29 7.72
N ILE A 230 -13.78 -17.04 7.30
CA ILE A 230 -13.68 -18.51 7.12
C ILE A 230 -12.66 -18.84 6.04
N ALA A 231 -12.71 -18.16 4.90
CA ALA A 231 -11.75 -18.36 3.82
C ALA A 231 -10.32 -17.99 4.24
N TRP A 232 -10.15 -16.90 5.00
CA TRP A 232 -8.85 -16.50 5.55
C TRP A 232 -8.30 -17.58 6.47
N ALA A 233 -9.11 -18.06 7.42
CA ALA A 233 -8.72 -19.13 8.34
C ALA A 233 -8.34 -20.43 7.63
N ALA A 234 -9.01 -20.75 6.51
CA ALA A 234 -8.74 -21.97 5.75
C ALA A 234 -7.45 -21.90 4.90
N LYS A 235 -7.01 -20.69 4.51
CA LYS A 235 -5.92 -20.51 3.54
C LYS A 235 -4.69 -19.79 4.08
N THR A 236 -4.80 -19.16 5.24
CA THR A 236 -3.68 -18.46 5.87
C THR A 236 -2.57 -19.44 6.25
N THR A 237 -1.32 -19.01 6.06
CA THR A 237 -0.13 -19.75 6.50
C THR A 237 0.73 -18.83 7.34
N PHE A 238 1.41 -19.40 8.34
CA PHE A 238 2.29 -18.63 9.22
C PHE A 238 3.66 -18.37 8.56
N GLY A 239 4.14 -19.30 7.73
CA GLY A 239 5.39 -19.16 6.99
C GLY A 239 6.65 -19.62 7.73
N MET A 240 6.54 -20.07 8.97
CA MET A 240 7.62 -20.78 9.69
C MET A 240 7.19 -22.21 10.02
N THR A 241 8.16 -23.12 10.00
CA THR A 241 8.05 -24.47 10.57
C THR A 241 8.07 -24.43 12.10
N ASP A 242 7.61 -25.51 12.75
CA ASP A 242 7.67 -25.64 14.22
C ASP A 242 9.11 -25.54 14.76
N GLU A 243 10.11 -26.01 14.02
CA GLU A 243 11.52 -25.93 14.42
C GLU A 243 12.05 -24.49 14.37
N GLU A 244 11.75 -23.76 13.29
CA GLU A 244 12.08 -22.34 13.15
C GLU A 244 11.36 -21.51 14.21
N LEU A 245 10.08 -21.77 14.44
CA LEU A 245 9.28 -21.07 15.45
C LEU A 245 9.78 -21.37 16.87
N ARG A 246 10.17 -22.62 17.17
CA ARG A 246 10.79 -22.99 18.45
C ARG A 246 12.08 -22.23 18.67
N THR A 247 12.92 -22.15 17.64
CA THR A 247 14.18 -21.39 17.68
C THR A 247 13.92 -19.90 17.91
N ALA A 248 12.97 -19.31 17.19
CA ALA A 248 12.61 -17.90 17.31
C ALA A 248 11.96 -17.54 18.66
N SER A 249 11.28 -18.50 19.29
CA SER A 249 10.51 -18.30 20.54
C SER A 249 11.30 -18.60 21.81
N GLY A 250 12.40 -19.36 21.71
CA GLY A 250 13.26 -19.70 22.86
C GLY A 250 12.50 -20.42 23.98
N GLU A 251 12.62 -19.91 25.21
CA GLU A 251 11.95 -20.49 26.39
C GLU A 251 10.41 -20.45 26.32
N TYR A 252 9.84 -19.55 25.49
CA TYR A 252 8.39 -19.41 25.33
C TYR A 252 7.79 -20.31 24.25
N ALA A 253 8.61 -21.15 23.61
CA ALA A 253 8.17 -21.97 22.48
C ALA A 253 6.98 -22.88 22.80
N ASP A 254 6.94 -23.48 23.99
CA ASP A 254 5.88 -24.41 24.39
C ASP A 254 4.53 -23.71 24.61
N GLU A 255 4.52 -22.39 24.78
CA GLU A 255 3.30 -21.57 24.81
C GLU A 255 2.95 -20.99 23.44
N ILE A 256 3.94 -20.48 22.71
CA ILE A 256 3.74 -19.78 21.43
C ILE A 256 3.31 -20.75 20.32
N ILE A 257 3.92 -21.92 20.21
CA ILE A 257 3.64 -22.87 19.11
C ILE A 257 2.16 -23.29 19.12
N PRO A 258 1.57 -23.76 20.25
CA PRO A 258 0.12 -24.07 20.28
C PRO A 258 -0.76 -22.85 20.02
N SER A 259 -0.33 -21.67 20.46
CA SER A 259 -1.04 -20.40 20.27
C SER A 259 -1.13 -20.01 18.79
N VAL A 260 -0.01 -20.10 18.06
CA VAL A 260 0.06 -19.90 16.60
C VAL A 260 -0.80 -20.95 15.88
N SER A 261 -0.60 -22.23 16.19
CA SER A 261 -1.29 -23.34 15.50
C SER A 261 -2.82 -23.33 15.67
N SER A 262 -3.33 -22.84 16.80
CA SER A 262 -4.77 -22.76 17.06
C SER A 262 -5.44 -21.52 16.46
N PHE A 263 -4.68 -20.47 16.11
CA PHE A 263 -5.23 -19.17 15.73
C PHE A 263 -6.17 -19.21 14.52
N PRO A 264 -5.84 -19.87 13.37
CA PRO A 264 -6.76 -19.92 12.24
C PRO A 264 -8.09 -20.59 12.61
N LYS A 265 -8.05 -21.68 13.38
CA LYS A 265 -9.26 -22.37 13.85
C LYS A 265 -10.12 -21.47 14.73
N SER A 266 -9.50 -20.67 15.59
CA SER A 266 -10.20 -19.69 16.42
C SER A 266 -10.86 -18.59 15.60
N ILE A 267 -10.19 -18.06 14.57
CA ILE A 267 -10.79 -17.08 13.64
C ILE A 267 -12.01 -17.69 12.94
N SER A 268 -11.90 -18.93 12.45
CA SER A 268 -13.01 -19.64 11.80
C SER A 268 -14.22 -19.80 12.74
N ASN A 269 -13.98 -20.21 14.00
CA ASN A 269 -15.03 -20.37 15.00
C ASN A 269 -15.71 -19.04 15.36
N LEU A 270 -14.98 -17.94 15.33
CA LEU A 270 -15.50 -16.60 15.66
C LEU A 270 -16.09 -15.86 14.46
N ALA A 271 -15.92 -16.35 13.23
CA ALA A 271 -16.16 -15.61 11.99
C ALA A 271 -17.50 -14.86 11.96
N SER A 272 -18.59 -15.50 12.39
CA SER A 272 -19.95 -14.92 12.42
C SER A 272 -20.17 -13.80 13.43
N ARG A 273 -19.21 -13.59 14.34
CA ARG A 273 -19.24 -12.58 15.42
C ARG A 273 -18.14 -11.52 15.27
N LEU A 274 -17.16 -11.75 14.38
CA LEU A 274 -16.06 -10.81 14.17
C LEU A 274 -16.55 -9.51 13.55
N SER A 275 -17.41 -9.60 12.53
CA SER A 275 -17.87 -8.40 11.83
C SER A 275 -19.06 -7.74 12.48
N THR A 276 -18.98 -6.41 12.60
CA THR A 276 -20.14 -5.57 12.96
C THR A 276 -21.04 -5.25 11.76
N ARG A 277 -20.54 -5.49 10.55
CA ARG A 277 -21.20 -5.15 9.28
C ARG A 277 -21.07 -6.30 8.28
N ASP A 278 -21.56 -7.46 8.68
CA ASP A 278 -21.34 -8.71 7.98
C ASP A 278 -21.78 -8.69 6.51
N HIS A 279 -22.87 -7.98 6.17
CA HIS A 279 -23.40 -7.86 4.81
C HIS A 279 -22.99 -6.56 4.09
N GLY A 280 -22.01 -5.83 4.63
CA GLY A 280 -21.46 -4.63 4.03
C GLY A 280 -22.36 -3.38 4.12
N PRO A 281 -22.29 -2.48 3.11
CA PRO A 281 -21.33 -2.52 2.00
C PRO A 281 -19.88 -2.38 2.52
N PHE A 282 -18.92 -2.81 1.70
CA PHE A 282 -17.52 -3.03 2.08
C PHE A 282 -16.61 -1.93 1.55
N PRO A 283 -15.84 -1.24 2.41
CA PRO A 283 -14.90 -0.20 1.98
C PRO A 283 -13.74 -0.78 1.16
N LEU A 284 -13.18 0.03 0.27
CA LEU A 284 -11.98 -0.31 -0.49
C LEU A 284 -10.72 -0.20 0.39
N CYS A 285 -10.09 -1.33 0.68
CA CYS A 285 -8.80 -1.41 1.33
C CYS A 285 -7.68 -1.20 0.30
N HIS A 286 -6.67 -0.39 0.67
CA HIS A 286 -5.44 -0.26 -0.12
C HIS A 286 -4.59 -1.54 -0.10
N GLY A 287 -4.61 -2.28 1.02
CA GLY A 287 -3.79 -3.47 1.24
C GLY A 287 -2.41 -3.19 1.86
N ASP A 288 -1.82 -2.04 1.53
CA ASP A 288 -0.49 -1.64 2.04
C ASP A 288 -0.42 -0.13 2.38
N PHE A 289 -1.44 0.39 3.08
CA PHE A 289 -1.58 1.83 3.34
C PHE A 289 -0.57 2.32 4.38
N GLY A 290 0.36 3.19 4.00
CA GLY A 290 1.35 3.76 4.91
C GLY A 290 2.38 4.65 4.21
N HIS A 291 3.33 5.18 4.98
CA HIS A 291 4.37 6.08 4.48
C HIS A 291 5.22 5.47 3.35
N ASN A 292 5.32 4.14 3.29
CA ASN A 292 5.99 3.42 2.20
C ASN A 292 5.34 3.63 0.82
N ASN A 293 4.04 3.96 0.76
CA ASN A 293 3.28 4.13 -0.48
C ASN A 293 2.67 5.53 -0.64
N ILE A 294 3.14 6.50 0.17
CA ILE A 294 2.73 7.90 0.10
C ILE A 294 3.92 8.70 -0.40
N ILE A 295 3.77 9.32 -1.57
CA ILE A 295 4.75 10.25 -2.11
C ILE A 295 4.55 11.59 -1.42
N VAL A 296 5.64 12.11 -0.85
CA VAL A 296 5.66 13.44 -0.22
C VAL A 296 6.73 14.35 -0.82
N ASP A 297 6.52 15.65 -0.71
CA ASP A 297 7.56 16.64 -0.97
C ASP A 297 8.49 16.88 0.23
N ASP A 298 9.41 17.85 0.10
CA ASP A 298 10.39 18.20 1.13
C ASP A 298 9.77 18.74 2.44
N GLU A 299 8.49 19.14 2.42
CA GLU A 299 7.71 19.58 3.59
C GLU A 299 6.70 18.53 4.06
N TYR A 300 6.87 17.27 3.61
CA TYR A 300 5.99 16.15 3.92
C TYR A 300 4.51 16.40 3.55
N ARG A 301 4.25 17.26 2.55
CA ARG A 301 2.91 17.39 1.95
C ARG A 301 2.68 16.17 1.05
N VAL A 302 1.50 15.56 1.16
CA VAL A 302 1.15 14.39 0.34
C VAL A 302 0.92 14.83 -1.11
N LEU A 303 1.71 14.25 -2.02
CA LEU A 303 1.60 14.45 -3.46
C LEU A 303 0.82 13.31 -4.14
N GLY A 304 0.83 12.10 -3.58
CA GLY A 304 0.08 10.99 -4.13
C GLY A 304 0.11 9.71 -3.29
N LEU A 305 -0.96 8.93 -3.39
CA LEU A 305 -1.04 7.55 -2.93
C LEU A 305 -0.85 6.61 -4.13
N ILE A 306 0.10 5.69 -4.03
CA ILE A 306 0.51 4.78 -5.10
C ILE A 306 0.45 3.32 -4.65
N ASP A 307 0.71 2.41 -5.58
CA ASP A 307 0.84 0.97 -5.35
C ASP A 307 -0.47 0.29 -4.89
N TRP A 308 -1.40 0.14 -5.84
CA TRP A 308 -2.74 -0.40 -5.58
C TRP A 308 -2.84 -1.92 -5.84
N GLU A 309 -1.71 -2.62 -5.97
CA GLU A 309 -1.67 -4.03 -6.38
C GLU A 309 -2.31 -4.98 -5.36
N ALA A 310 -2.26 -4.63 -4.07
CA ALA A 310 -2.84 -5.40 -2.97
C ALA A 310 -4.27 -4.96 -2.60
N SER A 311 -4.88 -4.10 -3.41
CA SER A 311 -6.18 -3.50 -3.10
C SER A 311 -7.36 -4.46 -3.28
N PHE A 312 -8.34 -4.37 -2.38
CA PHE A 312 -9.58 -5.13 -2.45
C PHE A 312 -10.68 -4.45 -1.62
N ALA A 313 -11.95 -4.66 -1.96
CA ALA A 313 -13.05 -4.34 -1.06
C ALA A 313 -13.02 -5.33 0.11
N GLY A 314 -12.93 -4.87 1.36
CA GLY A 314 -12.73 -5.73 2.53
C GLY A 314 -13.76 -5.50 3.65
N PRO A 315 -13.84 -6.42 4.63
CA PRO A 315 -14.58 -6.16 5.87
C PRO A 315 -14.13 -4.84 6.52
N TRP A 316 -15.05 -4.17 7.21
CA TRP A 316 -14.74 -2.95 7.95
C TRP A 316 -13.62 -3.15 8.97
N GLU A 317 -13.52 -4.34 9.52
CA GLU A 317 -12.45 -4.72 10.43
C GLU A 317 -11.08 -4.68 9.75
N MET A 318 -10.97 -5.21 8.51
CA MET A 318 -9.72 -5.17 7.72
C MET A 318 -9.37 -3.75 7.30
N PHE A 319 -10.38 -2.95 6.99
CA PHE A 319 -10.22 -1.56 6.57
C PHE A 319 -9.77 -0.66 7.72
N ALA A 320 -10.33 -0.85 8.92
CA ALA A 320 -10.00 -0.09 10.12
C ALA A 320 -8.75 -0.60 10.86
N ASP A 321 -7.71 -1.02 10.12
CA ASP A 321 -6.36 -1.14 10.67
C ASP A 321 -5.68 0.24 10.63
N PHE A 322 -4.70 0.46 11.50
CA PHE A 322 -3.91 1.69 11.42
C PHE A 322 -3.04 1.69 10.16
N PRO A 323 -2.79 2.86 9.55
CA PRO A 323 -1.76 2.97 8.52
C PRO A 323 -0.45 2.35 9.01
N LEU A 324 0.33 1.71 8.15
CA LEU A 324 1.56 1.01 8.54
C LEU A 324 2.57 1.92 9.27
N THR A 325 2.52 3.23 9.00
CA THR A 325 3.25 4.28 9.74
C THR A 325 2.99 4.27 11.25
N LEU A 326 1.80 3.81 11.66
CA LEU A 326 1.28 3.76 13.04
C LEU A 326 1.09 2.31 13.53
N SER A 327 1.56 1.31 12.77
CA SER A 327 1.40 -0.09 13.13
C SER A 327 2.20 -0.41 14.40
N MET A 328 1.52 -0.98 15.39
CA MET A 328 2.14 -1.51 16.61
C MET A 328 1.85 -3.00 16.72
N VAL A 329 2.73 -3.77 17.36
CA VAL A 329 2.42 -5.15 17.73
C VAL A 329 1.40 -5.12 18.85
N PRO A 330 0.25 -5.81 18.74
CA PRO A 330 -0.70 -5.87 19.84
C PRO A 330 -0.03 -6.38 21.12
N PRO A 331 -0.22 -5.74 22.29
CA PRO A 331 0.45 -6.12 23.53
C PRO A 331 0.29 -7.60 23.89
N ALA A 332 -0.87 -8.18 23.56
CA ALA A 332 -1.17 -9.60 23.81
C ALA A 332 -0.28 -10.58 23.03
N ILE A 333 0.30 -10.17 21.90
CA ILE A 333 1.20 -11.00 21.08
C ILE A 333 2.63 -10.48 21.03
N ASP A 334 2.93 -9.41 21.78
CA ASP A 334 4.26 -8.84 21.89
C ASP A 334 5.04 -9.45 23.07
N VAL A 335 6.31 -9.09 23.19
CA VAL A 335 7.15 -9.56 24.29
C VAL A 335 6.75 -8.88 25.62
N PRO A 336 6.61 -9.64 26.74
CA PRO A 336 6.07 -9.10 27.98
C PRO A 336 6.88 -7.93 28.58
N TRP A 337 8.19 -7.91 28.40
CA TRP A 337 9.07 -6.87 28.95
C TRP A 337 8.95 -5.50 28.27
N ASN A 338 8.15 -5.39 27.21
CA ASN A 338 7.78 -4.09 26.63
C ASN A 338 6.71 -3.34 27.47
N TYR A 339 6.10 -4.00 28.45
CA TYR A 339 4.98 -3.46 29.23
C TYR A 339 5.20 -3.66 30.74
N ASN A 340 4.75 -2.71 31.55
CA ASN A 340 4.78 -2.82 33.01
C ASN A 340 3.63 -3.70 33.53
N GLU A 341 3.54 -3.88 34.86
CA GLU A 341 2.49 -4.67 35.51
C GLU A 341 1.06 -4.15 35.24
N GLN A 342 0.92 -2.87 34.88
CA GLN A 342 -0.35 -2.24 34.53
C GLN A 342 -0.69 -2.42 33.03
N GLY A 343 0.21 -2.99 32.24
CA GLY A 343 0.07 -3.15 30.80
C GLY A 343 0.44 -1.90 30.00
N ASP A 344 1.05 -0.89 30.63
CA ASP A 344 1.50 0.32 29.95
C ASP A 344 2.88 0.12 29.32
N PRO A 345 3.16 0.71 28.14
CA PRO A 345 4.47 0.58 27.51
C PRO A 345 5.59 1.21 28.33
N VAL A 346 6.73 0.52 28.43
CA VAL A 346 7.87 0.96 29.25
C VAL A 346 8.81 1.93 28.54
N THR A 347 8.84 1.95 27.20
CA THR A 347 9.73 2.83 26.43
C THR A 347 9.03 4.08 25.92
N ASP A 348 9.78 5.18 25.86
CA ASP A 348 9.29 6.46 25.32
C ASP A 348 8.81 6.29 23.86
N GLU A 349 9.45 5.43 23.06
CA GLU A 349 9.01 5.19 21.68
C GLU A 349 7.62 4.53 21.62
N LEU A 350 7.36 3.49 22.43
CA LEU A 350 6.06 2.81 22.43
C LEU A 350 4.96 3.71 23.02
N GLN A 351 5.29 4.49 24.06
CA GLN A 351 4.37 5.48 24.61
C GLN A 351 3.99 6.54 23.56
N GLN A 352 4.98 7.01 22.79
CA GLN A 352 4.74 7.96 21.71
C GLN A 352 3.90 7.35 20.59
N GLN A 353 4.17 6.10 20.17
CA GLN A 353 3.36 5.43 19.14
C GLN A 353 1.89 5.27 19.57
N LEU A 354 1.64 4.90 20.83
CA LEU A 354 0.29 4.82 21.38
C LEU A 354 -0.40 6.20 21.40
N ALA A 355 0.34 7.26 21.75
CA ALA A 355 -0.16 8.62 21.69
C ALA A 355 -0.47 9.07 20.25
N ASP A 356 0.33 8.64 19.28
CA ASP A 356 0.10 8.92 17.86
C ASP A 356 -1.15 8.20 17.34
N GLN A 357 -1.37 6.92 17.70
CA GLN A 357 -2.60 6.19 17.36
C GLN A 357 -3.84 6.90 17.92
N LYS A 358 -3.82 7.32 19.19
CA LYS A 358 -4.91 8.10 19.80
C LYS A 358 -5.14 9.43 19.05
N SER A 359 -4.07 10.13 18.70
CA SER A 359 -4.13 11.38 17.94
C SER A 359 -4.69 11.16 16.53
N TYR A 360 -4.32 10.05 15.89
CA TYR A 360 -4.82 9.68 14.56
C TYR A 360 -6.32 9.37 14.59
N VAL A 361 -6.81 8.62 15.59
CA VAL A 361 -8.25 8.38 15.78
C VAL A 361 -9.02 9.69 15.95
N ALA A 362 -8.47 10.64 16.72
CA ALA A 362 -9.07 11.97 16.87
C ALA A 362 -9.08 12.74 15.53
N ALA A 363 -7.98 12.72 14.79
CA ALA A 363 -7.90 13.34 13.47
C ALA A 363 -8.90 12.75 12.46
N VAL A 364 -9.06 11.42 12.43
CA VAL A 364 -10.08 10.73 11.62
C VAL A 364 -11.47 11.23 11.99
N LYS A 365 -11.79 11.28 13.29
CA LYS A 365 -13.09 11.76 13.77
C LYS A 365 -13.34 13.23 13.36
N ASP A 366 -12.34 14.08 13.46
CA ASP A 366 -12.45 15.48 13.05
C ASP A 366 -12.70 15.63 11.56
N VAL A 367 -11.99 14.86 10.73
CA VAL A 367 -12.19 14.81 9.28
C VAL A 367 -13.60 14.31 8.95
N GLU A 368 -14.02 13.22 9.56
CA GLU A 368 -15.37 12.64 9.45
C GLU A 368 -16.47 13.67 9.76
N ASN A 369 -16.33 14.40 10.87
CA ASN A 369 -17.24 15.47 11.26
C ASN A 369 -17.26 16.60 10.22
N SER A 370 -16.09 17.05 9.76
CA SER A 370 -15.98 18.14 8.78
C SER A 370 -16.58 17.80 7.41
N ARG A 371 -16.50 16.52 7.01
CA ARG A 371 -17.00 16.03 5.72
C ARG A 371 -18.45 15.53 5.80
N GLY A 372 -18.98 15.32 7.00
CA GLY A 372 -20.32 14.76 7.21
C GLY A 372 -20.44 13.30 6.77
N THR A 373 -19.36 12.52 6.83
CA THR A 373 -19.32 11.11 6.35
C THR A 373 -19.76 10.09 7.39
N GLY A 374 -20.30 10.53 8.53
CA GLY A 374 -20.58 9.67 9.69
C GLY A 374 -19.31 9.36 10.48
N ASN A 375 -19.36 8.37 11.37
CA ASN A 375 -18.30 8.03 12.32
C ASN A 375 -17.81 6.57 12.21
N LEU A 376 -18.09 5.89 11.09
CA LEU A 376 -17.85 4.46 10.96
C LEU A 376 -16.36 4.09 11.10
N LEU A 377 -15.46 4.89 10.53
CA LEU A 377 -14.03 4.60 10.60
C LEU A 377 -13.45 4.93 11.98
N SER A 378 -13.79 6.10 12.54
CA SER A 378 -13.26 6.44 13.87
C SER A 378 -13.82 5.56 14.99
N ASP A 379 -15.05 5.04 14.85
CA ASP A 379 -15.60 4.07 15.81
C ASP A 379 -14.95 2.70 15.64
N ALA A 380 -14.72 2.25 14.41
CA ALA A 380 -14.03 0.98 14.15
C ALA A 380 -12.57 1.00 14.66
N LEU A 381 -11.83 2.09 14.43
CA LEU A 381 -10.46 2.27 14.95
C LEU A 381 -10.38 2.34 16.48
N LYS A 382 -11.47 2.73 17.17
CA LYS A 382 -11.53 2.75 18.64
C LYS A 382 -11.82 1.39 19.25
N ASP A 383 -12.37 0.45 18.50
CA ASP A 383 -12.58 -0.92 18.97
C ASP A 383 -11.23 -1.64 19.01
N LEU A 384 -10.48 -1.41 20.09
CA LEU A 384 -9.13 -1.94 20.28
C LEU A 384 -9.08 -3.46 20.11
N ARG A 385 -10.13 -4.18 20.53
CA ARG A 385 -10.19 -5.63 20.43
C ARG A 385 -10.23 -6.07 18.97
N ARG A 386 -11.09 -5.48 18.14
CA ARG A 386 -11.16 -5.79 16.70
C ARG A 386 -9.94 -5.28 15.94
N GLN A 387 -9.49 -4.07 16.26
CA GLN A 387 -8.30 -3.46 15.66
C GLN A 387 -7.07 -4.34 15.90
N GLN A 388 -6.82 -4.76 17.14
CA GLN A 388 -5.69 -5.63 17.48
C GLN A 388 -5.79 -7.02 16.83
N LEU A 389 -7.00 -7.59 16.72
CA LEU A 389 -7.20 -8.87 16.06
C LEU A 389 -6.79 -8.81 14.58
N VAL A 390 -7.17 -7.73 13.87
CA VAL A 390 -6.83 -7.57 12.45
C VAL A 390 -5.35 -7.30 12.25
N THR A 391 -4.74 -6.47 13.09
CA THR A 391 -3.27 -6.30 13.09
C THR A 391 -2.59 -7.66 13.30
N ALA A 392 -3.10 -8.49 14.22
CA ALA A 392 -2.56 -9.83 14.46
C ALA A 392 -2.74 -10.75 13.25
N MET A 393 -3.88 -10.74 12.55
CA MET A 393 -4.05 -11.50 11.31
C MET A 393 -2.98 -11.13 10.26
N ARG A 394 -2.69 -9.84 10.10
CA ARG A 394 -1.62 -9.37 9.20
C ARG A 394 -0.23 -9.82 9.67
N LEU A 395 0.07 -9.72 10.96
CA LEU A 395 1.35 -10.15 11.54
C LEU A 395 1.54 -11.68 11.47
N TYR A 396 0.46 -12.45 11.60
CA TYR A 396 0.47 -13.91 11.46
C TYR A 396 0.93 -14.32 10.06
N GLN A 397 0.38 -13.69 9.01
CA GLN A 397 0.79 -13.95 7.63
C GLN A 397 2.24 -13.53 7.33
N ARG A 398 2.85 -12.73 8.21
CA ARG A 398 4.27 -12.33 8.14
C ARG A 398 5.17 -13.17 9.05
N GLY A 399 4.66 -14.24 9.66
CA GLY A 399 5.44 -15.15 10.51
C GLY A 399 5.88 -14.54 11.83
N LYS A 400 5.16 -13.54 12.36
CA LYS A 400 5.49 -12.93 13.66
C LYS A 400 5.13 -13.90 14.79
N ALA A 401 6.13 -14.43 15.49
CA ALA A 401 5.92 -15.24 16.70
C ALA A 401 5.21 -14.43 17.80
N GLY A 402 4.25 -15.05 18.49
CA GLY A 402 3.48 -14.41 19.57
C GLY A 402 2.30 -15.25 20.07
N TRP A 403 1.67 -14.80 21.16
CA TRP A 403 0.55 -15.51 21.84
C TRP A 403 -0.82 -15.16 21.25
N TYR A 404 -1.07 -15.52 19.99
CA TYR A 404 -2.33 -15.23 19.29
C TYR A 404 -3.61 -15.66 20.03
N SER A 405 -3.58 -16.74 20.81
CA SER A 405 -4.68 -17.20 21.65
C SER A 405 -5.13 -16.17 22.69
N LYS A 406 -4.21 -15.35 23.24
CA LYS A 406 -4.56 -14.30 24.22
C LYS A 406 -5.46 -13.20 23.63
N LEU A 407 -5.40 -12.98 22.31
CA LEU A 407 -6.32 -12.07 21.61
C LEU A 407 -7.71 -12.70 21.45
N ILE A 408 -7.75 -14.01 21.19
CA ILE A 408 -9.00 -14.76 21.00
C ILE A 408 -9.82 -14.79 22.29
N ASP A 409 -9.18 -14.92 23.45
CA ASP A 409 -9.86 -14.95 24.76
C ASP A 409 -10.68 -13.68 25.04
N GLN A 410 -10.37 -12.55 24.39
CA GLN A 410 -11.12 -11.30 24.51
C GLN A 410 -12.48 -11.31 23.78
N PHE A 411 -12.74 -12.36 22.98
CA PHE A 411 -13.98 -12.59 22.25
C PHE A 411 -14.82 -13.74 22.85
N ALA A 412 -14.30 -14.42 23.88
CA ALA A 412 -14.98 -15.50 24.58
C ALA A 412 -16.28 -15.05 25.25
#